data_AF-A0A5C7JYG4-F1
#
_entry.id   AF-A0A5C7JYG4-F1
#
_cell.length_a   1.000
_cell.length_b   1.000
_cell.length_c   1.000
_cell.angle_alpha   90.00
_cell.angle_beta   90.00
_cell.angle_gamma   90.00
#
_symmetry.space_group_name_H-M   'P 1'
#
loop_
_entity.id
_entity.type
_entity.pdbx_description
1 polymer ?
#
loop_
_entity_poly.entity_id
_entity_poly.type
_entity_poly.pdbx_seq_one_letter_code
_entity_poly.pdbx_strand_id
1 'polypeptide(L)' 'MTENDLVNHPNHYGGKDNPYEAIKVIENWKLNFNLGNAIKYLARADHKENKLQDLEKAKWYIQREINNLK' A
#
# COMPACT_ATOMS: atom_id res chain seq x y z
N MET A 1 -20.68 20.36 2.45
CA MET A 1 -20.35 19.06 3.07
C MET A 1 -19.72 18.22 1.98
N THR A 2 -18.39 18.22 1.88
CA THR A 2 -17.68 17.40 0.90
C THR A 2 -17.71 15.97 1.40
N GLU A 3 -18.49 15.12 0.73
CA GLU A 3 -18.54 13.69 1.00
C GLU A 3 -17.11 13.13 1.01
N ASN A 4 -16.76 12.41 2.08
CA ASN A 4 -15.55 11.61 2.11
C ASN A 4 -15.68 10.53 1.03
N ASP A 5 -15.12 10.80 -0.15
CA ASP A 5 -15.03 9.80 -1.21
C ASP A 5 -14.04 8.72 -0.75
N LEU A 6 -14.59 7.63 -0.21
CA LEU A 6 -13.84 6.46 0.23
C LEU A 6 -13.25 5.66 -0.94
N VAL A 7 -13.62 6.00 -2.17
CA VAL A 7 -13.25 5.28 -3.39
C VAL A 7 -12.19 6.04 -4.17
N ASN A 8 -12.35 7.36 -4.34
CA ASN A 8 -11.42 8.19 -5.10
C ASN A 8 -10.49 9.00 -4.18
N HIS A 9 -9.22 8.61 -4.12
CA HIS A 9 -8.16 9.22 -3.30
C HIS A 9 -8.51 9.32 -1.81
N PRO A 10 -8.70 8.19 -1.12
CA PRO A 10 -9.02 8.20 0.30
C PRO A 10 -7.95 8.96 1.09
N ASN A 11 -8.36 9.84 2.00
CA ASN A 11 -7.43 10.63 2.83
C ASN A 11 -6.41 9.79 3.60
N HIS A 12 -6.72 8.52 3.89
CA HIS A 12 -5.80 7.59 4.56
C HIS A 12 -4.63 7.11 3.67
N TYR A 13 -4.62 7.45 2.36
CA TYR A 13 -3.46 7.33 1.47
C TYR A 13 -2.79 8.70 1.18
N GLY A 14 -3.16 9.74 1.95
CA GLY A 14 -2.61 11.10 1.87
C GLY A 14 -3.36 12.06 0.95
N GLY A 15 -4.46 11.64 0.33
CA GLY A 15 -5.30 12.50 -0.51
C GLY A 15 -4.70 12.80 -1.89
N LYS A 16 -5.47 13.53 -2.72
CA LYS A 16 -5.18 13.82 -4.13
C LYS A 16 -3.77 14.38 -4.38
N ASP A 17 -3.29 15.20 -3.46
CA ASP A 17 -2.01 15.93 -3.56
C ASP A 17 -0.82 15.21 -2.91
N ASN A 18 -1.00 14.02 -2.33
CA ASN A 18 0.13 13.24 -1.84
C ASN A 18 0.89 12.58 -3.01
N PRO A 19 2.17 12.92 -3.23
CA PRO A 19 2.99 12.24 -4.25
C PRO A 19 3.27 10.77 -3.89
N TYR A 20 3.08 10.37 -2.63
CA TYR A 20 3.35 9.04 -2.12
C TYR A 20 2.09 8.19 -1.90
N GLU A 21 0.99 8.47 -2.61
CA GLU A 21 -0.14 7.55 -2.67
C GLU A 21 0.33 6.18 -3.18
N ALA A 22 -0.09 5.09 -2.52
CA ALA A 22 0.43 3.75 -2.80
C ALA A 22 0.29 3.37 -4.28
N ILE A 23 -0.82 3.72 -4.94
CA ILE A 23 -1.03 3.43 -6.37
C ILE A 23 0.00 4.15 -7.26
N LYS A 24 0.31 5.43 -6.97
CA LYS A 24 1.29 6.21 -7.73
C LYS A 24 2.69 5.59 -7.59
N VAL A 25 3.06 5.10 -6.42
CA VAL A 25 4.36 4.42 -6.20
C VAL A 25 4.41 3.10 -6.96
N ILE A 26 3.34 2.31 -6.90
CA ILE A 26 3.22 1.01 -7.58
C ILE A 26 3.38 1.17 -9.10
N GLU A 27 2.70 2.16 -9.69
CA GLU A 27 2.77 2.45 -11.12
C GLU A 27 4.15 2.98 -11.54
N ASN A 28 4.70 3.96 -10.80
CA ASN A 28 6.01 4.55 -11.12
C ASN A 28 7.16 3.54 -11.04
N TRP A 29 7.16 2.67 -10.02
CA TRP A 29 8.19 1.66 -9.84
C TRP A 29 7.91 0.37 -10.62
N LYS A 30 6.77 0.30 -11.33
CA LYS A 30 6.32 -0.88 -12.09
C LYS A 30 6.33 -2.15 -11.24
N LEU A 31 5.83 -2.04 -10.01
CA LEU A 31 5.80 -3.15 -9.07
C LEU A 31 4.81 -4.22 -9.53
N ASN A 32 5.20 -5.49 -9.40
CA ASN A 32 4.29 -6.60 -9.61
C ASN A 32 3.28 -6.73 -8.47
N PHE A 33 2.35 -7.69 -8.58
CA PHE A 33 1.30 -7.90 -7.60
C PHE A 33 1.83 -8.07 -6.16
N ASN A 34 2.92 -8.82 -5.96
CA ASN A 34 3.45 -9.07 -4.64
C ASN A 34 4.05 -7.80 -4.04
N LEU A 35 4.95 -7.15 -4.78
CA LEU A 35 5.63 -5.94 -4.33
C LEU A 35 4.65 -4.77 -4.14
N GLY A 36 3.64 -4.66 -5.00
CA GLY A 36 2.61 -3.64 -4.85
C GLY A 36 1.76 -3.82 -3.61
N ASN A 37 1.39 -5.07 -3.27
CA ASN A 37 0.71 -5.35 -2.01
C ASN A 37 1.60 -5.07 -0.80
N ALA A 38 2.89 -5.39 -0.86
CA ALA A 38 3.83 -5.08 0.23
C ALA A 38 3.89 -3.58 0.51
N ILE A 39 4.08 -2.74 -0.51
CA ILE A 39 4.06 -1.27 -0.37
C ILE A 39 2.72 -0.77 0.14
N LYS A 40 1.60 -1.30 -0.39
CA LYS A 40 0.25 -0.93 0.08
C LYS A 40 0.06 -1.16 1.58
N TYR A 41 0.53 -2.30 2.12
CA TYR A 41 0.43 -2.57 3.56
C TYR A 41 1.40 -1.72 4.37
N LEU A 42 2.63 -1.48 3.89
CA LEU A 42 3.57 -0.56 4.55
C LEU A 42 3.00 0.86 4.65
N ALA A 43 2.44 1.38 3.55
CA ALA A 43 1.80 2.70 3.51
C ALA A 43 0.55 2.78 4.38
N ARG A 44 -0.06 1.65 4.75
CA ARG A 44 -1.28 1.59 5.57
C ARG A 44 -1.00 1.41 7.07
N ALA A 45 0.16 0.85 7.42
CA ALA A 45 0.46 0.36 8.77
C ALA A 45 0.33 1.42 9.88
N ASP A 46 0.56 2.70 9.57
CA ASP A 46 0.43 3.82 10.52
C ASP A 46 -0.90 4.60 10.38
N HIS A 47 -1.76 4.20 9.46
CA HIS A 47 -2.97 4.95 9.09
C HIS A 47 -4.27 4.15 9.27
N LYS A 48 -4.20 2.85 9.58
CA LYS A 48 -5.38 2.00 9.78
C LYS A 48 -5.16 0.82 10.73
N GLU A 49 -6.12 0.59 11.63
CA GLU A 49 -6.27 -0.62 12.45
C GLU A 49 -5.00 -1.02 13.23
N ASN A 50 -4.37 -2.15 12.84
CA ASN A 50 -3.31 -2.82 13.57
C ASN A 50 -2.02 -2.83 12.75
N LYS A 51 -1.08 -1.97 13.17
CA LYS A 51 0.25 -1.82 12.57
C LYS A 51 0.99 -3.15 12.41
N LEU A 52 1.01 -3.98 13.46
CA LEU A 52 1.73 -5.25 13.42
C LEU A 52 1.18 -6.18 12.33
N GLN A 53 -0.15 -6.27 12.23
CA GLN A 53 -0.79 -7.12 11.22
C GLN A 53 -0.46 -6.67 9.79
N ASP A 54 -0.38 -5.36 9.54
CA ASP A 54 0.00 -4.84 8.23
C ASP A 54 1.48 -5.06 7.92
N LEU A 55 2.37 -4.96 8.92
CA LEU A 55 3.77 -5.33 8.76
C LEU A 55 3.92 -6.83 8.46
N GLU A 56 3.16 -7.70 9.12
CA GLU A 56 3.16 -9.14 8.84
C GLU A 56 2.66 -9.47 7.43
N LYS A 57 1.61 -8.80 6.94
CA LYS A 57 1.13 -8.93 5.56
C LYS A 57 2.19 -8.47 4.56
N ALA A 58 2.82 -7.32 4.79
CA ALA A 58 3.90 -6.83 3.93
C ALA A 58 5.05 -7.85 3.85
N LYS A 59 5.48 -8.38 4.99
CA LYS A 59 6.49 -9.45 5.07
C LYS A 59 6.09 -10.68 4.27
N TRP A 60 4.84 -11.12 4.37
CA TRP A 60 4.35 -12.29 3.63
C TRP A 60 4.48 -12.11 2.11
N TYR A 61 4.07 -10.96 1.57
CA TYR A 61 4.17 -10.68 0.14
C TYR A 61 5.62 -10.58 -0.35
N ILE A 62 6.51 -9.97 0.44
CA ILE A 62 7.95 -9.93 0.13
C ILE A 62 8.53 -11.35 0.10
N GLN A 63 8.22 -12.18 1.10
CA GLN A 63 8.71 -13.56 1.16
C GLN A 63 8.21 -14.40 -0.01
N ARG A 64 6.96 -14.20 -0.42
CA ARG A 64 6.38 -14.87 -1.60
C ARG A 64 7.12 -14.49 -2.88
N GLU A 65 7.43 -13.22 -3.07
CA GLU A 65 8.20 -12.77 -4.23
C GLU A 65 9.62 -13.37 -4.25
N ILE A 66 10.30 -13.37 -3.10
CA ILE A 66 11.61 -14.01 -2.95
C ILE A 66 11.54 -15.50 -3.34
N ASN A 67 10.48 -16.20 -2.92
CA ASN A 67 10.31 -17.62 -3.25
C ASN A 67 10.02 -17.86 -4.73
N ASN A 68 9.34 -16.95 -5.43
CA ASN A 68 9.07 -17.07 -6.86
C ASN A 68 10.32 -16.87 -7.74
N LEU A 69 11.34 -16.17 -7.21
CA LEU A 69 12.60 -15.89 -7.91
C LEU A 69 13.69 -16.95 -7.67
N LYS A 70 13.44 -17.90 -6.76
CA LYS A 70 14.33 -19.03 -6.49
C LYS A 70 13.94 -20.22 -7.35
#